data_AF-A0A915HG38-F1
#
_entry.id   AF-A0A915HG38-F1
#
_cell.length_a   1.000
_cell.length_b   1.000
_cell.length_c   1.000
_cell.angle_alpha   90.00
_cell.angle_beta   90.00
_cell.angle_gamma   90.00
#
_symmetry.space_group_name_H-M   'P 1'
#
loop_
_entity.id
_entity.type
_entity.pdbx_description
1 polymer ?
#
loop_
_entity_poly.entity_id
_entity_poly.type
_entity_poly.pdbx_seq_one_letter_code
_entity_poly.pdbx_strand_id
1 'polypeptide(L)'
;MFRELDKETLGELLKINDFNLQSTIEILCDTLNISPNEKQKLLSSIQTPKLEQPSKLPTTSTDYETDDFEDLSYENLRSEALYHYEERKKFFDQAQLAFRKKMPGAASYYAQIGRMHDAKLKNANAVAAQKLMNFRTRHDPPDTIDLHGLHVQEAISALSQKLKEFENRSGKQVNIITGSGKHSFFGAAKIKPAVIAYLSRKRMTFSENNGGLIQVIIK
;
A
#
# COMPACT_ATOMS: atom_id res chain seq x y z
N MET A 1 -1.89 6.88 -21.44
CA MET A 1 -2.81 7.72 -20.66
C MET A 1 -2.04 8.55 -19.65
N PHE A 2 -1.02 8.01 -18.98
CA PHE A 2 -0.12 8.75 -18.09
C PHE A 2 1.20 9.17 -18.77
N ARG A 3 1.14 9.81 -19.95
CA ARG A 3 2.37 10.11 -20.74
C ARG A 3 3.34 11.07 -20.05
N GLU A 4 2.86 11.81 -19.06
CA GLU A 4 3.66 12.73 -18.24
C GLU A 4 4.36 12.04 -17.06
N LEU A 5 4.04 10.77 -16.79
CA LEU A 5 4.62 9.96 -15.73
C LEU A 5 5.57 8.93 -16.32
N ASP A 6 6.82 8.93 -15.86
CA ASP A 6 7.79 7.90 -16.22
C ASP A 6 7.48 6.55 -15.53
N LYS A 7 8.20 5.51 -15.94
CA LYS A 7 7.94 4.12 -15.49
C LYS A 7 8.39 3.85 -14.06
N GLU A 8 9.41 4.56 -13.58
CA GLU A 8 10.00 4.38 -12.25
C GLU A 8 9.01 4.89 -11.21
N THR A 9 8.58 6.13 -11.43
CA THR A 9 7.42 6.84 -10.88
C THR A 9 6.15 5.97 -10.73
N LEU A 10 5.71 5.30 -11.80
CA LEU A 10 4.56 4.37 -11.74
C LEU A 10 4.85 3.10 -10.92
N GLY A 11 6.11 2.63 -10.93
CA GLY A 11 6.57 1.49 -10.15
C GLY A 11 6.57 1.75 -8.65
N GLU A 12 7.06 2.90 -8.22
CA GLU A 12 7.02 3.34 -6.82
C GLU A 12 5.59 3.48 -6.31
N LEU A 13 4.71 4.08 -7.12
CA LEU A 13 3.31 4.22 -6.73
C LEU A 13 2.66 2.86 -6.52
N LEU A 14 2.99 1.89 -7.37
CA LEU A 14 2.49 0.53 -7.24
C LEU A 14 3.03 -0.16 -5.98
N LYS A 15 4.32 0.02 -5.65
CA LYS A 15 4.92 -0.46 -4.39
C LYS A 15 4.16 0.07 -3.17
N ILE A 16 3.94 1.40 -3.11
CA ILE A 16 3.23 2.09 -2.01
C ILE A 16 1.81 1.54 -1.80
N ASN A 17 1.15 1.04 -2.85
CA ASN A 17 -0.21 0.50 -2.77
C ASN A 17 -0.25 -1.02 -2.65
N ASP A 18 0.75 -1.68 -2.07
CA ASP A 18 0.79 -3.14 -1.92
C ASP A 18 0.66 -3.87 -3.28
N PHE A 19 1.19 -3.25 -4.32
CA PHE A 19 1.05 -3.68 -5.70
C PHE A 19 -0.41 -3.91 -6.15
N ASN A 20 -1.36 -3.24 -5.50
CA ASN A 20 -2.75 -3.21 -5.87
C ASN A 20 -2.94 -2.23 -7.03
N LEU A 21 -3.14 -2.78 -8.22
CA LEU A 21 -3.29 -2.00 -9.44
C LEU A 21 -4.56 -1.11 -9.40
N GLN A 22 -5.64 -1.60 -8.79
CA GLN A 22 -6.88 -0.84 -8.68
C GLN A 22 -6.69 0.40 -7.82
N SER A 23 -6.15 0.24 -6.61
CA SER A 23 -5.84 1.37 -5.73
C SER A 23 -4.84 2.32 -6.39
N THR A 24 -3.85 1.80 -7.12
CA THR A 24 -2.88 2.62 -7.85
C THR A 24 -3.52 3.48 -8.93
N ILE A 25 -4.44 2.91 -9.71
CA ILE A 25 -5.18 3.63 -10.75
C ILE A 25 -6.13 4.67 -10.15
N GLU A 26 -6.82 4.34 -9.05
CA GLU A 26 -7.70 5.28 -8.36
C GLU A 26 -6.94 6.54 -7.96
N ILE A 27 -5.75 6.38 -7.34
CA ILE A 27 -4.91 7.54 -7.00
C ILE A 27 -4.46 8.30 -8.24
N LEU A 28 -3.96 7.62 -9.27
CA LEU A 28 -3.47 8.30 -10.48
C LEU A 28 -4.55 9.19 -11.11
N CYS A 29 -5.79 8.70 -11.14
CA CYS A 29 -6.90 9.46 -11.69
C CYS A 29 -7.25 10.67 -10.82
N ASP A 30 -7.24 10.50 -9.49
CA ASP A 30 -7.59 11.57 -8.56
C ASP A 30 -6.52 12.68 -8.54
N THR A 31 -5.24 12.33 -8.57
CA THR A 31 -4.13 13.29 -8.58
C THR A 31 -4.05 14.09 -9.88
N LEU A 32 -4.38 13.47 -11.02
CA LEU A 32 -4.32 14.09 -12.33
C LEU A 32 -5.65 14.75 -12.75
N ASN A 33 -6.64 14.84 -11.83
CA ASN A 33 -7.99 15.33 -12.13
C ASN A 33 -8.63 14.68 -13.37
N ILE A 34 -8.38 13.38 -13.56
CA ILE A 34 -8.99 12.62 -14.66
C ILE A 34 -10.49 12.49 -14.41
N SER A 35 -11.27 12.63 -15.47
CA SER A 35 -12.73 12.65 -15.37
C SER A 35 -13.29 11.36 -14.74
N PRO A 36 -14.40 11.42 -13.98
CA PRO A 36 -15.02 10.23 -13.38
C PRO A 36 -15.36 9.14 -14.39
N ASN A 37 -15.76 9.52 -15.62
CA ASN A 37 -16.04 8.57 -16.71
C ASN A 37 -14.76 7.85 -17.18
N GLU A 38 -13.64 8.54 -17.30
CA GLU A 38 -12.36 7.92 -17.65
C GLU A 38 -11.80 7.06 -16.52
N LYS A 39 -11.92 7.53 -15.26
CA LYS A 39 -11.60 6.74 -14.06
C LYS A 39 -12.41 5.44 -14.04
N GLN A 40 -13.72 5.52 -14.28
CA GLN A 40 -14.61 4.35 -14.27
C GLN A 40 -14.33 3.41 -15.45
N LYS A 41 -13.95 3.94 -16.62
CA LYS A 41 -13.48 3.16 -17.77
C LYS A 41 -12.15 2.44 -17.48
N LEU A 42 -11.22 3.11 -16.79
CA LEU A 42 -9.95 2.52 -16.35
C LEU A 42 -10.18 1.43 -15.32
N LEU A 43 -11.04 1.65 -14.32
CA LEU A 43 -11.33 0.67 -13.26
C LEU A 43 -12.14 -0.54 -13.77
N SER A 44 -13.09 -0.32 -14.68
CA SER A 44 -13.84 -1.42 -15.31
C SER A 44 -12.98 -2.29 -16.22
N SER A 45 -11.90 -1.74 -16.80
CA SER A 45 -10.90 -2.54 -17.52
C SER A 45 -10.06 -3.47 -16.61
N ILE A 46 -10.19 -3.34 -15.28
CA ILE A 46 -9.53 -4.19 -14.28
C ILE A 46 -10.39 -5.43 -13.95
N GLN A 47 -11.66 -5.50 -14.38
CA GLN A 47 -12.49 -6.70 -14.19
C GLN A 47 -11.94 -7.86 -15.02
N THR A 48 -11.67 -9.00 -14.35
CA THR A 48 -11.19 -10.25 -14.98
C THR A 48 -12.29 -10.86 -15.87
N PRO A 49 -11.97 -11.57 -16.99
CA PRO A 49 -11.07 -12.71 -16.98
C PRO A 49 -9.83 -12.51 -17.86
N LYS A 50 -8.66 -12.90 -17.33
CA LYS A 50 -7.34 -12.86 -17.98
C LYS A 50 -6.78 -11.45 -18.15
N LEU A 51 -5.81 -11.16 -17.29
CA LEU A 51 -4.41 -10.80 -17.59
C LEU A 51 -4.12 -10.28 -19.02
N GLU A 52 -3.31 -9.21 -19.13
CA GLU A 52 -2.27 -8.84 -20.13
C GLU A 52 -1.73 -7.43 -19.77
N GLN A 53 -0.50 -7.24 -19.25
CA GLN A 53 0.83 -7.03 -19.89
C GLN A 53 0.97 -5.81 -20.85
N PRO A 54 2.18 -5.20 -21.05
CA PRO A 54 3.39 -5.09 -20.20
C PRO A 54 4.08 -3.68 -20.22
N SER A 55 5.11 -3.46 -19.39
CA SER A 55 6.48 -3.11 -19.85
C SER A 55 7.48 -2.83 -18.71
N LYS A 56 8.75 -3.19 -18.97
CA LYS A 56 9.94 -3.21 -18.10
C LYS A 56 10.46 -1.80 -17.73
N LEU A 57 11.13 -1.64 -16.57
CA LEU A 57 12.50 -1.11 -16.32
C LEU A 57 12.71 -0.81 -14.78
N PRO A 58 13.87 -0.30 -14.33
CA PRO A 58 15.00 -1.01 -13.73
C PRO A 58 15.08 -0.83 -12.19
N THR A 59 16.05 -1.52 -11.58
CA THR A 59 16.49 -1.36 -10.20
C THR A 59 17.15 0.00 -9.96
N THR A 60 16.60 0.79 -9.05
CA THR A 60 17.24 1.99 -8.48
C THR A 60 16.91 2.07 -6.99
N SER A 61 17.99 2.07 -6.21
CA SER A 61 18.05 2.32 -4.78
C SER A 61 17.69 3.79 -4.51
N THR A 62 16.79 4.05 -3.57
CA THR A 62 16.48 5.39 -3.10
C THR A 62 16.66 5.43 -1.60
N ASP A 63 17.59 6.28 -1.17
CA ASP A 63 18.02 6.46 0.21
C ASP A 63 16.85 6.89 1.11
N TYR A 64 16.46 6.00 2.03
CA TYR A 64 15.56 6.32 3.13
C TYR A 64 16.44 6.85 4.27
N GLU A 65 16.33 8.14 4.59
CA GLU A 65 16.85 8.64 5.87
C GLU A 65 15.95 8.11 7.00
N THR A 66 16.24 6.87 7.41
CA THR A 66 15.66 6.22 8.59
C THR A 66 16.68 6.18 9.70
N ASP A 67 16.39 6.92 10.77
CA ASP A 67 17.14 6.97 12.02
C ASP A 67 17.32 5.56 12.61
N ASP A 68 18.57 5.07 12.58
CA ASP A 68 19.16 3.90 13.27
C ASP A 68 18.24 2.70 13.58
N PHE A 69 17.45 2.26 12.59
CA PHE A 69 16.75 0.98 12.62
C PHE A 69 17.76 -0.15 12.38
N GLU A 70 17.48 -1.38 12.82
CA GLU A 70 18.12 -2.60 12.25
C GLU A 70 17.68 -2.76 10.77
N ASP A 71 18.11 -1.81 9.96
CA ASP A 71 17.64 -1.39 8.64
C ASP A 71 17.61 -2.55 7.64
N LEU A 72 18.68 -3.35 7.67
CA LEU A 72 18.84 -4.54 6.85
C LEU A 72 17.65 -5.51 6.98
N SER A 73 17.06 -5.66 8.17
CA SER A 73 16.03 -6.67 8.38
C SER A 73 14.64 -6.26 7.89
N TYR A 74 14.29 -4.97 7.93
CA TYR A 74 13.04 -4.45 7.36
C TYR A 74 13.16 -4.36 5.84
N GLU A 75 14.29 -3.84 5.36
CA GLU A 75 14.55 -3.73 3.92
C GLU A 75 14.59 -5.11 3.25
N ASN A 76 15.14 -6.12 3.93
CA ASN A 76 15.08 -7.50 3.45
C ASN A 76 13.65 -8.02 3.32
N LEU A 77 12.76 -7.70 4.26
CA LEU A 77 11.36 -8.14 4.20
C LEU A 77 10.58 -7.44 3.08
N ARG A 78 10.83 -6.14 2.85
CA ARG A 78 10.24 -5.41 1.71
C ARG A 78 10.84 -5.86 0.38
N SER A 79 12.12 -6.21 0.35
CA SER A 79 12.78 -6.82 -0.81
C SER A 79 12.21 -8.22 -1.13
N GLU A 80 11.94 -9.04 -0.11
CA GLU A 80 11.29 -10.34 -0.27
C GLU A 80 9.86 -10.19 -0.83
N ALA A 81 9.10 -9.21 -0.33
CA ALA A 81 7.80 -8.87 -0.87
C ALA A 81 7.90 -8.47 -2.35
N LEU A 82 8.84 -7.60 -2.71
CA LEU A 82 9.08 -7.19 -4.10
C LEU A 82 9.42 -8.40 -5.00
N TYR A 83 10.31 -9.29 -4.55
CA TYR A 83 10.64 -10.51 -5.28
C TYR A 83 9.41 -11.38 -5.55
N HIS A 84 8.57 -11.59 -4.54
CA HIS A 84 7.34 -12.37 -4.71
C HIS A 84 6.29 -11.68 -5.58
N TYR A 85 6.25 -10.35 -5.57
CA TYR A 85 5.44 -9.60 -6.51
C TYR A 85 5.90 -9.83 -7.96
N GLU A 86 7.19 -9.77 -8.24
CA GLU A 86 7.75 -9.97 -9.57
C GLU A 86 7.48 -11.39 -10.10
N GLU A 87 7.72 -12.40 -9.28
CA GLU A 87 7.44 -13.79 -9.65
C GLU A 87 5.92 -14.04 -9.81
N ARG A 88 5.09 -13.48 -8.92
CA ARG A 88 3.62 -13.52 -9.07
C ARG A 88 3.21 -12.98 -10.43
N LYS A 89 3.70 -11.80 -10.80
CA LYS A 89 3.40 -11.14 -12.08
C LYS A 89 3.80 -12.02 -13.25
N LYS A 90 5.06 -12.48 -13.26
CA LYS A 90 5.61 -13.38 -14.29
C LYS A 90 4.77 -14.65 -14.48
N PHE A 91 4.36 -15.32 -13.40
CA PHE A 91 3.57 -16.55 -13.52
C PHE A 91 2.13 -16.30 -13.96
N PHE A 92 1.52 -15.20 -13.52
CA PHE A 92 0.21 -14.85 -14.06
C PHE A 92 0.28 -14.46 -15.54
N ASP A 93 1.32 -13.74 -15.95
CA ASP A 93 1.61 -13.42 -17.36
C ASP A 93 1.73 -14.69 -18.23
N GLN A 94 2.42 -15.72 -17.71
CA GLN A 94 2.51 -17.04 -18.35
C GLN A 94 1.16 -17.78 -18.38
N ALA A 95 0.41 -17.77 -17.28
CA ALA A 95 -0.91 -18.41 -17.18
C ALA A 95 -1.87 -17.88 -18.24
N GLN A 96 -1.82 -16.56 -18.43
CA GLN A 96 -2.61 -15.87 -19.41
C GLN A 96 -2.22 -16.23 -20.85
N LEU A 97 -0.92 -16.21 -21.15
CA LEU A 97 -0.42 -16.60 -22.46
C LEU A 97 -0.87 -18.03 -22.81
N ALA A 98 -0.77 -18.96 -21.84
CA ALA A 98 -1.23 -20.33 -21.98
C ALA A 98 -2.74 -20.42 -22.24
N PHE A 99 -3.55 -19.64 -21.52
CA PHE A 99 -4.99 -19.61 -21.78
C PHE A 99 -5.27 -19.13 -23.21
N ARG A 100 -4.61 -18.06 -23.68
CA ARG A 100 -4.81 -17.53 -25.05
C ARG A 100 -4.45 -18.55 -26.12
N LYS A 101 -3.44 -19.36 -25.86
CA LYS A 101 -3.06 -20.51 -26.70
C LYS A 101 -3.99 -21.73 -26.54
N LYS A 102 -5.10 -21.61 -25.81
CA LYS A 102 -6.05 -22.68 -25.51
C LYS A 102 -5.39 -23.91 -24.84
N MET A 103 -4.42 -23.66 -23.96
CA MET A 103 -3.69 -24.68 -23.17
C MET A 103 -4.14 -24.63 -21.70
N PRO A 104 -5.29 -25.24 -21.33
CA PRO A 104 -5.89 -25.07 -20.01
C PRO A 104 -5.06 -25.65 -18.87
N GLY A 105 -4.36 -26.78 -19.09
CA GLY A 105 -3.49 -27.39 -18.08
C GLY A 105 -2.31 -26.47 -17.71
N ALA A 106 -1.61 -25.94 -18.71
CA ALA A 106 -0.52 -24.99 -18.50
C ALA A 106 -1.02 -23.67 -17.86
N ALA A 107 -2.19 -23.18 -18.28
CA ALA A 107 -2.80 -22.00 -17.68
C ALA A 107 -3.10 -22.21 -16.18
N SER A 108 -3.68 -23.36 -15.81
CA SER A 108 -3.98 -23.69 -14.42
C SER A 108 -2.71 -23.82 -13.58
N TYR A 109 -1.69 -24.50 -14.10
CA TYR A 109 -0.39 -24.68 -13.45
C TYR A 109 0.29 -23.33 -13.12
N TYR A 110 0.46 -22.47 -14.13
CA TYR A 110 1.06 -21.16 -13.90
C TYR A 110 0.21 -20.27 -12.98
N ALA A 111 -1.12 -20.35 -13.07
CA ALA A 111 -2.00 -19.62 -12.15
C ALA A 111 -1.87 -20.11 -10.70
N GLN A 112 -1.65 -21.41 -10.48
CA GLN A 112 -1.40 -21.96 -9.15
C GLN A 112 -0.10 -21.43 -8.55
N ILE A 113 0.98 -21.38 -9.35
CA ILE A 113 2.26 -20.81 -8.91
C ILE A 113 2.12 -19.30 -8.65
N GLY A 114 1.41 -18.57 -9.51
CA GLY A 114 1.11 -17.15 -9.29
C GLY A 114 0.36 -16.91 -7.97
N ARG A 115 -0.62 -17.76 -7.63
CA ARG A 115 -1.32 -17.71 -6.33
C ARG A 115 -0.40 -18.02 -5.14
N MET A 116 0.53 -18.96 -5.29
CA MET A 116 1.53 -19.25 -4.26
C MET A 116 2.39 -18.00 -3.98
N HIS A 117 2.88 -17.33 -5.02
CA HIS A 117 3.65 -16.10 -4.84
C HIS A 117 2.81 -14.94 -4.31
N ASP A 118 1.53 -14.86 -4.67
CA ASP A 118 0.59 -13.88 -4.06
C ASP A 118 0.44 -14.09 -2.55
N ALA A 119 0.35 -15.34 -2.09
CA ALA A 119 0.32 -15.64 -0.66
C ALA A 119 1.63 -15.26 0.05
N LYS A 120 2.78 -15.54 -0.58
CA LYS A 120 4.08 -15.17 -0.01
C LYS A 120 4.31 -13.66 0.04
N LEU A 121 3.90 -12.93 -1.01
CA LEU A 121 3.89 -11.46 -1.04
C LEU A 121 3.10 -10.88 0.13
N LYS A 122 1.86 -11.34 0.32
CA LYS A 122 1.00 -10.91 1.43
C LYS A 122 1.65 -11.17 2.79
N ASN A 123 2.26 -12.34 2.96
CA ASN A 123 2.94 -12.70 4.20
C ASN A 123 4.15 -11.80 4.45
N ALA A 124 5.02 -11.60 3.47
CA ALA A 124 6.20 -10.74 3.60
C ALA A 124 5.82 -9.29 3.95
N ASN A 125 4.80 -8.73 3.29
CA ASN A 125 4.29 -7.40 3.62
C ASN A 125 3.68 -7.32 5.02
N ALA A 126 2.91 -8.33 5.43
CA ALA A 126 2.35 -8.39 6.79
C ALA A 126 3.45 -8.43 7.87
N VAL A 127 4.50 -9.24 7.66
CA VAL A 127 5.64 -9.34 8.58
C VAL A 127 6.42 -8.03 8.63
N ALA A 128 6.68 -7.40 7.48
CA ALA A 128 7.33 -6.09 7.42
C ALA A 128 6.54 -5.01 8.17
N ALA A 129 5.23 -4.92 7.93
CA ALA A 129 4.34 -3.98 8.59
C ALA A 129 4.29 -4.19 10.11
N GLN A 130 4.18 -5.45 10.55
CA GLN A 130 4.18 -5.79 11.97
C GLN A 130 5.50 -5.41 12.64
N LYS A 131 6.63 -5.66 11.98
CA LYS A 131 7.96 -5.30 12.50
C LYS A 131 8.08 -3.80 12.72
N LEU A 132 7.67 -3.00 11.73
CA LEU A 132 7.68 -1.53 11.82
C LEU A 132 6.76 -1.01 12.93
N MET A 133 5.54 -1.54 13.04
CA MET A 133 4.59 -1.17 14.09
C MET A 133 5.07 -1.54 15.50
N ASN A 134 5.72 -2.70 15.65
CA ASN A 134 6.25 -3.15 16.93
C ASN A 134 7.40 -2.25 17.41
N PHE A 135 8.28 -1.83 16.49
CA PHE A 135 9.33 -0.86 16.79
C PHE A 135 8.72 0.45 17.29
N ARG A 136 7.79 1.03 16.52
CA ARG A 136 7.09 2.28 16.88
C ARG A 136 6.38 2.22 18.21
N THR A 137 5.67 1.14 18.47
CA THR A 137 4.98 0.94 19.76
C THR A 137 5.95 0.98 20.96
N ARG A 138 7.24 0.67 20.75
CA ARG A 138 8.27 0.72 21.81
C ARG A 138 8.96 2.09 21.92
N HIS A 139 9.08 2.83 20.83
CA HIS A 139 9.86 4.06 20.76
C HIS A 139 9.01 5.34 20.79
N ASP A 140 7.78 5.28 20.31
CA ASP A 140 6.88 6.43 20.28
C ASP A 140 6.17 6.64 21.62
N PRO A 141 5.67 7.86 21.90
CA PRO A 141 4.87 8.11 23.10
C PRO A 141 3.63 7.20 23.16
N PRO A 142 3.19 6.78 24.37
CA PRO A 142 2.17 5.74 24.56
C PRO A 142 0.77 6.07 24.02
N ASP A 143 0.50 7.34 23.69
CA ASP A 143 -0.75 7.81 23.07
C ASP A 143 -0.56 8.19 21.60
N THR A 144 0.43 7.59 20.95
CA THR A 144 0.75 7.80 19.53
C THR A 144 0.54 6.52 18.74
N ILE A 145 -0.11 6.64 17.60
CA ILE A 145 -0.26 5.61 16.58
C ILE A 145 0.49 6.10 15.36
N ASP A 146 1.72 5.65 15.18
CA ASP A 146 2.52 6.05 14.04
C ASP A 146 2.41 5.07 12.87
N LEU A 147 1.83 5.55 11.77
CA LEU A 147 1.51 4.82 10.56
C LEU A 147 2.40 5.20 9.38
N HIS A 148 3.40 6.09 9.54
CA HIS A 148 4.23 6.52 8.41
C HIS A 148 4.90 5.32 7.71
N GLY A 149 5.20 5.38 6.40
CA GLY A 149 5.90 4.28 5.71
C GLY A 149 5.17 2.91 5.61
N LEU A 150 3.99 2.75 6.21
CA LEU A 150 3.13 1.59 5.95
C LEU A 150 2.42 1.75 4.61
N HIS A 151 2.07 0.64 3.99
CA HIS A 151 1.11 0.67 2.89
C HIS A 151 -0.29 1.00 3.43
N VAL A 152 -1.14 1.59 2.59
CA VAL A 152 -2.46 2.10 3.02
C VAL A 152 -3.30 1.04 3.74
N GLN A 153 -3.37 -0.18 3.21
CA GLN A 153 -4.15 -1.26 3.84
C GLN A 153 -3.56 -1.70 5.19
N GLU A 154 -2.24 -1.78 5.28
CA GLU A 154 -1.51 -2.08 6.52
C GLU A 154 -1.80 -0.99 7.57
N ALA A 155 -1.72 0.28 7.18
CA ALA A 155 -1.98 1.42 8.05
C ALA A 155 -3.41 1.44 8.61
N ILE A 156 -4.42 1.17 7.78
CA ILE A 156 -5.81 1.13 8.23
C ILE A 156 -6.08 -0.07 9.14
N SER A 157 -5.47 -1.22 8.86
CA SER A 157 -5.56 -2.39 9.74
C SER A 157 -4.92 -2.11 11.10
N ALA A 158 -3.70 -1.55 11.11
CA ALA A 158 -2.98 -1.18 12.33
C ALA A 158 -3.73 -0.12 13.14
N LEU A 159 -4.24 0.93 12.49
CA LEU A 159 -5.07 1.96 13.12
C LEU A 159 -6.31 1.34 13.79
N SER A 160 -7.03 0.48 13.05
CA SER A 160 -8.23 -0.17 13.58
C SER A 160 -7.93 -1.04 14.80
N GLN A 161 -6.79 -1.72 14.82
CA GLN A 161 -6.39 -2.55 15.95
C GLN A 161 -6.00 -1.67 17.15
N LYS A 162 -5.14 -0.66 16.92
CA LYS A 162 -4.63 0.21 17.98
C LYS A 162 -5.74 1.02 18.64
N LEU A 163 -6.69 1.57 17.87
CA LEU A 163 -7.81 2.31 18.45
C LEU A 163 -8.64 1.48 19.44
N LYS A 164 -8.76 0.16 19.24
CA LYS A 164 -9.43 -0.74 20.20
C LYS A 164 -8.69 -0.83 21.54
N GLU A 165 -7.37 -0.75 21.52
CA GLU A 165 -6.55 -0.73 22.74
C GLU A 165 -6.82 0.53 23.58
N PHE A 166 -7.28 1.61 22.93
CA PHE A 166 -7.62 2.88 23.59
C PHE A 166 -9.08 2.99 24.00
N GLU A 167 -10.00 2.11 23.59
CA GLU A 167 -11.46 2.23 23.84
C GLU A 167 -11.81 2.39 25.33
N ASN A 168 -11.01 1.83 26.25
CA ASN A 168 -11.22 1.98 27.70
C ASN A 168 -10.68 3.30 28.29
N ARG A 169 -10.12 4.20 27.46
CA ARG A 169 -9.50 5.46 27.86
C ARG A 169 -10.32 6.66 27.36
N SER A 170 -11.62 6.67 27.67
CA SER A 170 -12.54 7.73 27.28
C SER A 170 -12.03 9.12 27.67
N GLY A 171 -12.23 10.11 26.79
CA GLY A 171 -11.77 11.49 26.96
C GLY A 171 -10.28 11.71 26.67
N LYS A 172 -9.51 10.65 26.40
CA LYS A 172 -8.10 10.77 26.06
C LYS A 172 -7.90 11.15 24.60
N GLN A 173 -6.94 12.03 24.36
CA GLN A 173 -6.48 12.40 23.04
C GLN A 173 -5.39 11.44 22.57
N VAL A 174 -5.54 10.91 21.36
CA VAL A 174 -4.56 10.03 20.69
C VAL A 174 -4.02 10.75 19.45
N ASN A 175 -2.70 10.73 19.30
CA ASN A 175 -1.99 11.26 18.15
C ASN A 175 -1.84 10.17 17.09
N ILE A 176 -2.19 10.46 15.84
CA ILE A 176 -2.01 9.57 14.70
C ILE A 176 -1.04 10.24 13.74
N ILE A 177 0.12 9.64 13.52
CA ILE A 177 1.14 10.13 12.59
C ILE A 177 0.96 9.37 11.27
N THR A 178 0.69 10.10 10.19
CA THR A 178 0.45 9.55 8.85
C THR A 178 1.62 9.77 7.90
N GLY A 179 2.65 10.49 8.36
CA GLY A 179 3.78 10.96 7.56
C GLY A 179 3.52 12.34 6.93
N SER A 180 4.58 13.09 6.67
CA SER A 180 4.52 14.48 6.19
C SER A 180 4.09 14.61 4.72
N GLY A 181 4.02 13.51 3.97
CA GLY A 181 3.69 13.52 2.55
C GLY A 181 4.78 14.10 1.64
N LYS A 182 5.85 14.66 2.18
CA LYS A 182 6.92 15.30 1.41
C LYS A 182 7.63 14.36 0.44
N HIS A 183 7.68 13.07 0.78
CA HIS A 183 8.22 11.99 -0.05
C HIS A 183 7.14 11.08 -0.65
N SER A 184 5.86 11.39 -0.43
CA SER A 184 4.80 10.65 -1.09
C SER A 184 4.79 11.05 -2.56
N PHE A 185 4.80 10.05 -3.43
CA PHE A 185 4.77 10.22 -4.87
C PHE A 185 3.65 11.20 -5.30
N PHE A 186 4.01 12.29 -5.99
CA PHE A 186 3.14 13.44 -6.34
C PHE A 186 2.51 14.21 -5.16
N GLY A 187 3.10 14.16 -3.97
CA GLY A 187 2.52 14.76 -2.76
C GLY A 187 1.22 14.08 -2.30
N ALA A 188 0.87 12.92 -2.88
CA ALA A 188 -0.30 12.16 -2.52
C ALA A 188 -0.01 11.33 -1.27
N ALA A 189 0.05 11.98 -0.11
CA ALA A 189 0.15 11.31 1.18
C ALA A 189 -1.10 10.46 1.35
N LYS A 190 -1.06 9.16 1.02
CA LYS A 190 -2.28 8.33 0.91
C LYS A 190 -2.82 7.83 2.24
N ILE A 191 -1.94 7.72 3.22
CA ILE A 191 -2.32 7.27 4.55
C ILE A 191 -3.24 8.31 5.19
N LYS A 192 -2.89 9.60 5.12
CA LYS A 192 -3.70 10.69 5.67
C LYS A 192 -5.18 10.67 5.24
N PRO A 193 -5.54 10.73 3.94
CA PRO A 193 -6.93 10.68 3.48
C PRO A 193 -7.62 9.35 3.81
N ALA A 194 -6.90 8.23 3.76
CA ALA A 194 -7.46 6.94 4.15
C ALA A 194 -7.82 6.90 5.64
N VAL A 195 -6.95 7.45 6.51
CA VAL A 195 -7.18 7.57 7.94
C VAL A 195 -8.36 8.50 8.22
N ILE A 196 -8.42 9.66 7.58
CA ILE A 196 -9.55 10.60 7.68
C ILE A 196 -10.86 9.89 7.32
N ALA A 197 -10.91 9.23 6.16
CA ALA A 197 -12.09 8.49 5.71
C ALA A 197 -12.50 7.39 6.71
N TYR A 198 -11.53 6.69 7.29
CA TYR A 198 -11.77 5.68 8.32
C TYR A 198 -12.39 6.30 9.60
N LEU A 199 -11.81 7.38 10.11
CA LEU A 199 -12.28 8.07 11.32
C LEU A 199 -13.67 8.68 11.14
N SER A 200 -13.92 9.32 9.98
CA SER A 200 -15.24 9.86 9.62
C SER A 200 -16.30 8.76 9.58
N ARG A 201 -16.00 7.60 8.97
CA ARG A 201 -16.91 6.45 8.93
C ARG A 201 -17.22 5.90 10.33
N LYS A 202 -16.25 5.97 11.25
CA LYS A 202 -16.41 5.60 12.66
C LYS A 202 -17.06 6.70 13.52
N ARG A 203 -17.42 7.85 12.93
CA ARG A 203 -18.01 9.01 13.61
C ARG A 203 -17.16 9.48 14.81
N MET A 204 -15.84 9.40 14.66
CA MET A 204 -14.90 9.89 15.66
C MET A 204 -14.64 11.38 15.45
N THR A 205 -14.39 12.11 16.53
CA THR A 205 -14.03 13.53 16.46
C THR A 205 -12.52 13.64 16.35
N PHE A 206 -12.03 14.32 15.31
CA PHE A 206 -10.60 14.51 15.08
C PHE A 206 -10.28 15.91 14.53
N SER A 207 -9.02 16.34 14.70
CA SER A 207 -8.46 17.55 14.12
C SER A 207 -7.16 17.25 13.37
N GLU A 208 -6.95 17.93 12.26
CA GLU A 208 -5.77 17.76 11.42
C GLU A 208 -4.76 18.89 11.64
N ASN A 209 -3.47 18.56 11.58
CA ASN A 209 -2.39 19.55 11.53
C ASN A 209 -1.57 19.38 10.24
N ASN A 210 -0.91 20.45 9.79
CA ASN A 210 -0.24 20.58 8.48
C ASN A 210 1.00 19.69 8.29
N GLY A 211 1.36 18.85 9.26
CA GLY A 211 2.54 17.96 9.25
C GLY A 211 2.25 16.47 9.12
N GLY A 212 1.02 16.06 8.79
CA GLY A 212 0.63 14.64 8.76
C GLY A 212 0.25 14.07 10.13
N LEU A 213 0.04 14.93 11.12
CA LEU A 213 -0.51 14.59 12.43
C LEU A 213 -2.03 14.77 12.42
N ILE A 214 -2.75 13.76 12.90
CA ILE A 214 -4.18 13.79 13.16
C ILE A 214 -4.38 13.50 14.65
N GLN A 215 -5.17 14.31 15.33
CA GLN A 215 -5.48 14.10 16.75
C GLN A 215 -6.92 13.66 16.87
N VAL A 216 -7.17 12.54 17.55
CA VAL A 216 -8.50 11.98 17.75
C VAL A 216 -8.84 11.89 19.22
N ILE A 217 -10.08 12.24 19.58
CA ILE A 217 -10.59 12.08 20.95
C ILE A 217 -11.30 10.73 21.04
N ILE A 218 -10.87 9.90 21.99
CA ILE A 218 -11.51 8.62 22.28
C ILE A 218 -12.81 8.88 23.05
N LYS A 219 -13.90 8.27 22.59
CA LYS A 219 -15.23 8.35 23.20
C LYS A 219 -15.38 7.36 24.33
#